data_AF-A0A1Y1KDF8-F1
#
_entry.id   AF-A0A1Y1KDF8-F1
#
_cell.length_a   1.000
_cell.length_b   1.000
_cell.length_c   1.000
_cell.angle_alpha   90.00
_cell.angle_beta   90.00
_cell.angle_gamma   90.00
#
_symmetry.space_group_name_H-M   'P 1'
#
loop_
_entity.id
_entity.type
_entity.pdbx_description
1 polymer ?
#
loop_
_entity_poly.entity_id
_entity_poly.type
_entity_poly.pdbx_seq_one_letter_code
_entity_poly.pdbx_strand_id
1 'polypeptide(L)'
;MEVSFTEEFKKSWLTSIIGFLLLVAGILVLTWNEGRAVHHAHSLDEAFNNVIALNPYDRLKPEYEGRLVHISGPLLVEEPLTEPDYGISIQSVKLKRRVQMYQWVEDRV
;
A
#
# COMPACT_ATOMS: atom_id res chain seq x y z
N MET A 1 16.21 33.43 45.14
CA MET A 1 16.64 33.90 43.82
C MET A 1 15.41 33.78 42.93
N GLU A 2 14.61 34.85 42.87
CA GLU A 2 13.41 34.88 42.04
C GLU A 2 13.88 34.97 40.59
N VAL A 3 13.83 33.84 39.88
CA VAL A 3 14.15 33.81 38.47
C VAL A 3 13.06 34.63 37.78
N SER A 4 13.46 35.74 37.16
CA SER A 4 12.51 36.63 36.49
C SER A 4 11.88 35.87 35.31
N PHE A 5 10.55 35.75 35.32
CA PHE A 5 9.72 35.11 34.28
C PHE A 5 10.12 35.51 32.84
N THR A 6 10.57 36.75 32.67
CA THR A 6 11.05 37.31 31.39
C THR A 6 12.33 36.65 30.86
N GLU A 7 13.21 36.16 31.74
CA GLU A 7 14.45 35.48 31.33
C GLU A 7 14.18 34.04 30.89
N GLU A 8 13.32 33.30 31.60
CA GLU A 8 12.90 31.96 31.19
C GLU A 8 12.12 31.99 29.87
N PHE A 9 11.25 33.00 29.70
CA PHE A 9 10.54 33.21 28.44
C PHE A 9 11.51 33.50 27.28
N LYS A 10 12.48 34.40 27.46
CA LYS A 10 13.52 34.69 26.44
C LYS A 10 14.39 33.48 26.09
N LYS A 11 14.54 32.52 27.01
CA LYS A 11 15.32 31.30 26.77
C LYS A 11 14.55 30.24 25.98
N SER A 12 13.22 30.21 26.09
CA SER A 12 12.37 29.11 25.58
C SER A 12 11.42 29.50 24.44
N TRP A 13 11.15 30.79 24.21
CA TRP A 13 10.16 31.23 23.20
C TRP A 13 10.44 30.69 21.78
N LEU A 14 11.71 30.62 21.38
CA LEU A 14 12.10 30.13 20.05
C LEU A 14 11.79 28.64 19.88
N THR A 15 12.13 27.82 20.89
CA THR A 15 11.85 26.38 20.86
C THR A 15 10.35 26.11 20.95
N SER A 16 9.59 26.91 21.70
CA SER A 16 8.12 26.84 21.74
C SER A 16 7.48 27.15 20.38
N ILE A 17 7.94 28.19 19.68
CA ILE A 17 7.42 28.52 18.33
C ILE A 17 7.74 27.40 17.34
N ILE A 18 8.97 26.90 17.34
CA ILE A 18 9.37 25.78 16.47
C ILE A 18 8.50 24.55 16.77
N GLY A 19 8.30 24.22 18.05
CA GLY A 19 7.42 23.12 18.46
C GLY A 19 5.99 23.30 17.98
N PHE A 20 5.44 24.51 18.07
CA PHE A 20 4.11 24.83 17.57
C PHE A 20 4.02 24.69 16.04
N LEU A 21 5.02 25.18 15.30
CA LEU A 21 5.06 25.03 13.84
C LEU A 21 5.16 23.57 13.42
N LEU A 22 5.99 22.77 14.12
CA LEU A 22 6.09 21.33 13.88
C LEU A 22 4.77 20.61 14.18
N LEU A 23 4.05 21.01 15.23
CA LEU A 23 2.73 20.47 15.55
C LEU A 23 1.73 20.73 14.41
N VAL A 24 1.64 21.99 13.96
CA VAL A 24 0.74 22.37 12.85
C VAL A 24 1.12 21.64 11.56
N ALA A 25 2.41 21.59 11.23
CA ALA A 25 2.90 20.86 10.07
C ALA A 25 2.57 19.36 10.14
N GLY A 26 2.72 18.74 11.32
CA GLY A 26 2.35 17.35 11.56
C GLY A 26 0.86 17.09 11.31
N ILE A 27 -0.02 17.97 11.81
CA ILE A 27 -1.47 17.88 11.58
C ILE A 27 -1.79 18.01 10.08
N LEU A 28 -1.17 18.96 9.38
CA LEU A 28 -1.38 19.13 7.93
C LEU A 28 -0.92 17.90 7.14
N VAL A 29 0.23 17.31 7.48
CA VAL A 29 0.72 16.09 6.82
C VAL A 29 -0.20 14.90 7.09
N LEU A 30 -0.67 14.74 8.33
CA LEU A 30 -1.61 13.66 8.68
C LEU A 30 -2.93 13.79 7.93
N THR A 31 -3.54 14.97 7.96
CA THR A 31 -4.81 15.24 7.25
C THR A 31 -4.67 15.05 5.75
N TRP A 32 -3.54 15.44 5.14
CA TRP A 32 -3.29 15.16 3.72
C TRP A 32 -3.17 13.66 3.45
N ASN A 33 -2.45 12.93 4.29
CA ASN A 33 -2.26 11.50 4.10
C ASN A 33 -3.58 10.72 4.25
N GLU A 34 -4.35 11.02 5.29
CA GLU A 34 -5.67 10.44 5.52
C GLU A 34 -6.65 10.80 4.40
N GLY A 35 -6.68 12.06 3.98
CA GLY A 35 -7.51 12.52 2.87
C GLY A 35 -7.24 11.74 1.58
N ARG A 36 -5.96 11.49 1.26
CA ARG A 36 -5.60 10.62 0.11
C ARG A 36 -6.06 9.18 0.31
N ALA A 37 -5.87 8.61 1.50
CA ALA A 37 -6.29 7.24 1.78
C ALA A 37 -7.81 7.08 1.63
N VAL A 38 -8.58 8.03 2.16
CA VAL A 38 -10.06 8.08 2.04
C VAL A 38 -10.48 8.27 0.59
N HIS A 39 -9.86 9.20 -0.14
CA HIS A 39 -10.17 9.41 -1.56
C HIS A 39 -9.90 8.16 -2.40
N HIS A 40 -8.77 7.47 -2.16
CA HIS A 40 -8.47 6.20 -2.82
C HIS A 40 -9.51 5.12 -2.51
N ALA A 41 -9.89 4.96 -1.23
CA ALA A 41 -10.90 4.00 -0.84
C ALA A 41 -12.25 4.29 -1.53
N HIS A 42 -12.70 5.55 -1.55
CA HIS A 42 -13.91 5.94 -2.26
C HIS A 42 -13.83 5.72 -3.77
N SER A 43 -12.70 6.04 -4.40
CA SER A 43 -12.52 5.82 -5.84
C SER A 43 -12.57 4.32 -6.21
N LEU A 44 -12.06 3.45 -5.34
CA LEU A 44 -12.12 2.00 -5.50
C LEU A 44 -13.55 1.49 -5.32
N ASP A 45 -14.27 2.01 -4.33
CA ASP A 45 -15.68 1.66 -4.09
C ASP A 45 -16.58 2.13 -5.24
N GLU A 46 -16.37 3.35 -5.74
CA GLU A 46 -17.05 3.86 -6.93
C GLU A 46 -16.76 3.00 -8.16
N ALA A 47 -15.49 2.65 -8.38
CA ALA A 47 -15.08 1.75 -9.45
C ALA A 47 -15.74 0.38 -9.32
N PHE A 48 -15.76 -0.20 -8.11
CA PHE A 48 -16.36 -1.50 -7.83
C PHE A 48 -17.89 -1.49 -8.04
N ASN A 49 -18.57 -0.42 -7.64
CA ASN A 49 -20.03 -0.32 -7.79
C ASN A 49 -20.46 -0.05 -9.25
N ASN A 50 -19.61 0.58 -10.06
CA ASN A 50 -19.91 0.95 -11.45
C ASN A 50 -19.30 0.01 -12.50
N VAL A 51 -18.47 -0.97 -12.10
CA VAL A 51 -17.80 -1.87 -13.04
C VAL A 51 -18.80 -2.80 -13.73
N ILE A 52 -18.65 -2.93 -15.05
CA ILE A 52 -19.49 -3.81 -15.86
C ILE A 52 -18.76 -5.15 -16.05
N ALA A 53 -19.32 -6.24 -15.53
CA ALA A 53 -18.81 -7.57 -15.79
C ALA A 53 -19.19 -8.03 -17.21
N LEU A 54 -18.19 -8.31 -18.03
CA LEU A 54 -18.37 -8.80 -19.39
C LEU A 54 -17.93 -10.26 -19.51
N ASN A 55 -18.64 -11.01 -20.34
CA ASN A 55 -18.23 -12.34 -20.74
C ASN A 55 -17.13 -12.22 -21.81
N PRO A 56 -15.99 -12.92 -21.69
CA PRO A 56 -14.89 -12.87 -22.66
C PRO A 56 -15.30 -13.32 -24.08
N TYR A 57 -16.40 -14.05 -24.24
CA TYR A 57 -16.86 -14.55 -25.53
C TYR A 57 -17.88 -13.63 -26.22
N ASP A 58 -18.36 -12.59 -25.54
CA ASP A 58 -19.33 -11.64 -26.09
C ASP A 58 -18.65 -10.57 -26.96
N ARG A 59 -19.35 -10.09 -27.99
CA ARG A 59 -18.88 -8.94 -28.78
C ARG A 59 -18.98 -7.66 -27.96
N LEU A 60 -17.92 -6.85 -27.97
CA LEU A 60 -17.95 -5.51 -27.35
C LEU A 60 -19.02 -4.65 -28.03
N LYS A 61 -19.90 -4.08 -27.21
CA LYS A 61 -20.89 -3.09 -27.64
C LYS A 61 -20.30 -1.68 -27.50
N PRO A 62 -20.60 -0.75 -28.44
CA PRO A 62 -20.19 0.65 -28.32
C PRO A 62 -20.66 1.33 -27.02
N GLU A 63 -21.73 0.84 -26.41
CA GLU A 63 -22.32 1.32 -25.16
C GLU A 63 -21.36 1.23 -23.94
N TYR A 64 -20.29 0.44 -24.03
CA TYR A 64 -19.30 0.28 -22.97
C TYR A 64 -18.10 1.22 -23.12
N GLU A 65 -18.06 2.05 -24.16
CA GLU A 65 -16.97 3.00 -24.38
C GLU A 65 -16.90 4.02 -23.22
N GLY A 66 -15.70 4.21 -22.67
CA GLY A 66 -15.46 5.09 -21.51
C GLY A 66 -15.93 4.53 -20.16
N ARG A 67 -16.41 3.29 -20.10
CA ARG A 67 -16.83 2.62 -18.85
C ARG A 67 -15.73 1.70 -18.32
N LEU A 68 -15.69 1.52 -17.00
CA LEU A 68 -14.86 0.48 -16.39
C LEU A 68 -15.51 -0.89 -16.60
N VAL A 69 -14.75 -1.84 -17.16
CA VAL A 69 -15.22 -3.20 -17.42
C VAL A 69 -14.32 -4.23 -16.73
N HIS A 70 -14.89 -5.34 -16.31
CA HIS A 70 -14.20 -6.48 -15.72
C HIS A 70 -14.50 -7.75 -16.52
N ILE A 71 -13.48 -8.52 -16.86
CA ILE A 71 -13.61 -9.78 -17.59
C ILE A 71 -12.92 -10.86 -16.76
N SER A 72 -13.63 -11.96 -16.52
CA SER A 72 -13.06 -13.17 -15.94
C SER A 72 -13.32 -14.37 -16.84
N GLY A 73 -12.35 -15.25 -16.98
CA GLY A 73 -12.48 -16.46 -17.77
C GLY A 73 -11.50 -17.55 -17.33
N PRO A 74 -11.67 -18.77 -17.84
CA PRO A 74 -10.72 -19.83 -17.62
C PRO A 74 -9.36 -19.46 -18.20
N LEU A 75 -8.29 -19.74 -17.45
CA LEU A 75 -6.92 -19.57 -17.88
C LEU A 75 -6.30 -20.95 -18.14
N LEU A 76 -5.83 -21.18 -19.36
CA LEU A 76 -5.07 -22.37 -19.71
C LEU A 76 -3.59 -22.09 -19.51
N VAL A 77 -2.92 -22.92 -18.71
CA VAL A 77 -1.47 -22.91 -18.56
C VAL A 77 -0.96 -24.07 -19.42
N GLU A 78 -0.19 -23.78 -20.46
CA GLU A 78 0.34 -24.81 -21.38
C GLU A 78 1.56 -25.51 -20.78
N GLU A 79 2.52 -24.74 -20.27
CA GLU A 79 3.77 -25.27 -19.70
C GLU A 79 3.71 -25.31 -18.16
N PRO A 80 4.06 -26.43 -17.51
CA PRO A 80 4.08 -26.50 -16.06
C PRO A 80 5.22 -25.65 -15.48
N LEU A 81 4.96 -25.01 -14.34
CA LEU A 81 6.02 -24.36 -13.57
C LEU A 81 6.87 -25.43 -12.90
N THR A 82 8.19 -25.34 -13.09
CA THR A 82 9.14 -26.32 -12.57
C THR A 82 10.13 -25.68 -11.59
N GLU A 83 10.49 -26.43 -10.55
CA GLU A 83 11.61 -26.11 -9.65
C GLU A 83 12.54 -27.33 -9.60
N PRO A 84 13.55 -27.38 -10.48
CA PRO A 84 14.40 -28.56 -10.68
C PRO A 84 15.15 -29.01 -9.42
N ASP A 85 15.64 -28.06 -8.63
CA ASP A 85 16.42 -28.32 -7.40
C ASP A 85 15.67 -29.16 -6.37
N TYR A 86 14.33 -29.15 -6.43
CA TYR A 86 13.45 -29.89 -5.52
C TYR A 86 12.55 -30.90 -6.25
N GLY A 87 12.72 -31.08 -7.56
CA GLY A 87 11.91 -32.00 -8.37
C GLY A 87 10.43 -31.62 -8.46
N ILE A 88 10.08 -30.35 -8.32
CA ILE A 88 8.69 -29.88 -8.37
C ILE A 88 8.32 -29.59 -9.83
N SER A 89 7.16 -30.09 -10.26
CA SER A 89 6.53 -29.73 -11.54
C SER A 89 5.02 -29.65 -11.32
N ILE A 90 4.44 -28.47 -11.57
CA ILE A 90 3.03 -28.21 -11.30
C ILE A 90 2.39 -27.37 -12.40
N GLN A 91 1.21 -27.78 -12.85
CA GLN A 91 0.38 -27.00 -13.76
C GLN A 91 -0.30 -25.87 -12.97
N SER A 92 0.35 -24.72 -12.86
CA SER A 92 -0.12 -23.58 -12.08
C SER A 92 0.31 -22.26 -12.71
N VAL A 93 -0.45 -21.20 -12.44
CA VAL A 93 -0.16 -19.83 -12.87
C VAL A 93 0.93 -19.18 -12.03
N LYS A 94 1.15 -19.68 -10.81
CA LYS A 94 2.11 -19.10 -9.86
C LYS A 94 2.63 -20.16 -8.90
N LEU A 95 3.95 -20.29 -8.86
CA LEU A 95 4.68 -21.03 -7.84
C LEU A 95 5.28 -20.02 -6.85
N LYS A 96 4.92 -20.10 -5.57
CA LYS A 96 5.47 -19.25 -4.51
C LYS A 96 6.36 -20.07 -3.59
N ARG A 97 7.67 -19.95 -3.78
CA ARG A 97 8.67 -20.53 -2.89
C ARG A 97 8.72 -19.77 -1.56
N ARG A 98 8.59 -20.47 -0.43
CA ARG A 98 8.88 -19.94 0.91
C ARG A 98 10.01 -20.77 1.50
N VAL A 99 11.14 -20.13 1.75
CA VAL A 99 12.34 -20.78 2.32
C VAL A 99 12.52 -20.29 3.74
N GLN A 100 12.84 -21.21 4.64
CA GLN A 100 13.31 -20.92 5.99
C GLN A 100 14.73 -21.46 6.11
N MET A 101 15.62 -20.70 6.75
CA MET A 101 16.97 -21.14 7.05
C MET A 101 17.22 -21.03 8.54
N TYR A 102 17.90 -22.03 9.10
CA TYR A 102 18.49 -21.94 10.42
C TYR A 102 19.90 -21.37 10.25
N GLN A 103 20.19 -20.25 10.92
CA GLN A 103 21.51 -19.62 10.91
C GLN A 103 22.17 -19.81 12.28
N TRP A 104 23.43 -20.25 12.27
CA TRP A 104 24.23 -20.32 13.49
C TRP A 104 24.70 -18.92 13.88
N VAL A 105 24.54 -18.58 15.16
CA VAL A 105 25.16 -17.41 15.79
C VAL A 105 26.28 -17.92 16.68
N GLU A 106 27.51 -17.52 16.38
CA GLU A 106 28.67 -17.85 17.20
C GLU A 106 28.82 -16.78 18.29
N ASP A 107 28.60 -17.16 19.55
CA ASP A 107 28.95 -16.33 20.70
C ASP A 107 30.44 -16.53 21.03
N ARG A 108 31.20 -15.42 21.05
CA ARG A 108 32.54 -15.40 21.63
C ARG A 108 32.45 -15.02 23.10
N VAL A 109 32.94 -15.90 23.97
CA VAL A 109 33.14 -15.65 25.41
C VAL A 109 34.38 -14.77 25.61
#